data_AF-A0A0R2PII0-F1
#
_entry.id   AF-A0A0R2PII0-F1
#
_cell.length_a   1.000
_cell.length_b   1.000
_cell.length_c   1.000
_cell.angle_alpha   90.00
_cell.angle_beta   90.00
_cell.angle_gamma   90.00
#
_symmetry.space_group_name_H-M   'P 1'
#
loop_
_entity.id
_entity.type
_entity.pdbx_description
1 polymer ?
#
loop_
_entity_poly.entity_id
_entity_poly.type
_entity_poly.pdbx_seq_one_letter_code
_entity_poly.pdbx_strand_id
1 'polypeptide(L)'
;MTDLFDDSALARIERQIDEWLGRAKTQNPLILAVDRSTDEEIRWYVRMSGEEKEFTTVWLTLGQRTLRFETYVMPAPEENAQQLYENLLRRNEKLVGAHFSIGQEDAVFLRGELPLNVLSEQELDRAIGTLYQTVEQTFGSLIRIGFASRFVE
;
A
#
# COMPACT_ATOMS: atom_id res chain seq x y z
N MET A 1 -9.28 -5.75 31.64
CA MET A 1 -8.83 -4.87 30.54
C MET A 1 -9.97 -4.80 29.56
N THR A 2 -10.51 -3.61 29.30
CA THR A 2 -11.60 -3.41 28.33
C THR A 2 -11.01 -3.63 26.94
N ASP A 3 -11.44 -4.66 26.23
CA ASP A 3 -11.07 -4.83 24.83
C ASP A 3 -11.65 -3.65 24.05
N LEU A 4 -10.76 -2.74 23.67
CA LEU A 4 -11.11 -1.48 23.01
C LEU A 4 -11.86 -1.71 21.68
N PHE A 5 -11.73 -2.91 21.12
CA PHE A 5 -12.44 -3.39 19.93
C PHE A 5 -12.85 -4.84 20.16
N ASP A 6 -14.08 -5.05 20.64
CA ASP A 6 -14.69 -6.38 20.61
C ASP A 6 -15.08 -6.80 19.18
N ASP A 7 -15.49 -8.06 18.99
CA ASP A 7 -15.87 -8.59 17.67
C ASP A 7 -16.97 -7.75 16.99
N SER A 8 -17.87 -7.13 17.78
CA SER A 8 -18.94 -6.29 17.27
C SER A 8 -18.43 -4.95 16.73
N ALA A 9 -17.40 -4.39 17.37
CA ALA A 9 -16.71 -3.19 16.94
C ALA A 9 -15.91 -3.44 15.66
N LEU A 10 -15.20 -4.58 15.56
CA LEU A 10 -14.48 -4.97 14.34
C LEU A 10 -15.43 -5.16 13.16
N ALA A 11 -16.56 -5.85 13.35
CA ALA A 11 -17.58 -6.01 12.31
C ALA A 11 -18.20 -4.67 11.87
N ARG A 12 -18.24 -3.66 12.75
CA ARG A 12 -18.67 -2.30 12.37
C ARG A 12 -17.61 -1.60 11.52
N ILE A 13 -16.35 -1.67 11.93
CA ILE A 13 -15.22 -1.07 11.20
C ILE A 13 -15.10 -1.68 9.81
N GLU A 14 -15.23 -3.00 9.72
CA GLU A 14 -15.23 -3.73 8.46
C GLU A 14 -16.29 -3.20 7.48
N ARG A 15 -17.55 -3.06 7.93
CA ARG A 15 -18.63 -2.49 7.09
C ARG A 15 -18.35 -1.04 6.70
N GLN A 16 -17.75 -0.25 7.59
CA GLN A 16 -17.35 1.13 7.26
C GLN A 16 -16.31 1.16 6.14
N ILE A 17 -15.29 0.29 6.21
CA ILE A 17 -14.27 0.16 5.17
C ILE A 17 -14.91 -0.26 3.83
N ASP A 18 -15.82 -1.25 3.84
CA ASP A 18 -16.55 -1.66 2.63
C ASP A 18 -17.28 -0.46 1.97
N GLU A 19 -18.00 0.33 2.77
CA GLU A 19 -18.71 1.51 2.30
C GLU A 19 -17.76 2.60 1.74
N TRP A 20 -16.66 2.87 2.45
CA TRP A 20 -15.66 3.87 2.05
C TRP A 20 -14.99 3.48 0.74
N LEU A 21 -14.54 2.23 0.60
CA LEU A 21 -13.91 1.76 -0.62
C LEU A 21 -14.89 1.71 -1.80
N GLY A 22 -16.16 1.36 -1.55
CA GLY A 22 -17.22 1.43 -2.57
C GLY A 22 -17.45 2.85 -3.09
N ARG A 23 -17.45 3.84 -2.19
CA ARG A 23 -17.52 5.27 -2.57
C ARG A 23 -16.27 5.71 -3.33
N ALA A 24 -15.08 5.39 -2.83
CA ALA A 24 -13.81 5.71 -3.48
C ALA A 24 -13.78 5.17 -4.92
N LYS A 25 -14.16 3.91 -5.15
CA LYS A 25 -14.26 3.30 -6.48
C LYS A 25 -15.21 4.04 -7.43
N THR A 26 -16.31 4.58 -6.90
CA THR A 26 -17.31 5.30 -7.70
C THR A 26 -16.84 6.71 -8.06
N GLN A 27 -16.05 7.33 -7.18
CA GLN A 27 -15.62 8.72 -7.31
C GLN A 27 -14.27 8.88 -8.02
N ASN A 28 -13.42 7.86 -8.00
CA ASN A 28 -12.08 7.91 -8.56
C ASN A 28 -11.95 6.96 -9.76
N PRO A 29 -11.85 7.47 -11.00
CA PRO A 29 -11.73 6.63 -12.19
C PRO A 29 -10.42 5.84 -12.26
N LEU A 30 -9.40 6.21 -11.48
CA LEU A 30 -8.16 5.45 -11.38
C LEU A 30 -8.35 4.12 -10.63
N ILE A 31 -9.37 4.02 -9.77
CA ILE A 31 -9.68 2.78 -9.05
C ILE A 31 -10.47 1.85 -9.96
N LEU A 32 -9.77 0.83 -10.47
CA LEU A 32 -10.33 -0.13 -11.41
C LEU A 32 -11.15 -1.20 -10.70
N ALA A 33 -10.67 -1.66 -9.54
CA ALA A 33 -11.31 -2.70 -8.76
C ALA A 33 -11.09 -2.49 -7.26
N VAL A 34 -12.11 -2.88 -6.49
CA VAL A 34 -12.06 -3.07 -5.04
C VAL A 34 -12.72 -4.41 -4.80
N ASP A 35 -11.98 -5.33 -4.23
CA ASP A 35 -12.49 -6.65 -3.87
C ASP A 35 -12.01 -7.02 -2.48
N ARG A 36 -12.59 -8.10 -1.96
CA ARG A 36 -12.33 -8.62 -0.63
C ARG A 36 -11.80 -10.04 -0.71
N SER A 37 -10.82 -10.36 0.12
CA SER A 37 -10.37 -11.75 0.26
C SER A 37 -11.43 -12.61 0.92
N THR A 38 -11.49 -13.88 0.51
CA THR A 38 -12.30 -14.93 1.13
C THR A 38 -11.56 -15.71 2.21
N ASP A 39 -10.33 -15.30 2.54
CA ASP A 39 -9.49 -15.94 3.55
C ASP A 39 -9.98 -15.66 4.99
N GLU A 40 -9.36 -16.31 5.98
CA GLU A 40 -9.65 -16.10 7.40
C GLU A 40 -9.35 -14.66 7.86
N GLU A 41 -8.38 -13.99 7.23
CA GLU A 41 -8.06 -12.60 7.52
C GLU A 41 -8.96 -11.63 6.75
N ILE A 42 -9.45 -10.60 7.44
CA ILE A 42 -10.23 -9.54 6.82
C ILE A 42 -9.29 -8.66 5.98
N ARG A 43 -9.31 -8.87 4.67
CA ARG A 43 -8.47 -8.14 3.72
C ARG A 43 -9.23 -7.60 2.52
N TRP A 44 -8.82 -6.43 2.06
CA TRP A 44 -9.24 -5.83 0.80
C TRP A 44 -8.05 -5.61 -0.10
N TYR A 45 -8.30 -5.56 -1.40
CA TYR A 45 -7.33 -5.05 -2.37
C TYR A 45 -7.97 -4.01 -3.28
N VAL A 46 -7.27 -2.89 -3.43
CA VAL A 46 -7.66 -1.75 -4.26
C VAL A 46 -6.69 -1.70 -5.43
N ARG A 47 -7.16 -2.04 -6.63
CA ARG A 47 -6.35 -2.00 -7.85
C ARG A 47 -6.55 -0.68 -8.57
N MET A 48 -5.46 0.04 -8.80
CA MET A 48 -5.46 1.33 -9.48
C MET A 48 -4.64 1.28 -10.77
N SER A 49 -5.05 2.03 -11.79
CA SER A 49 -4.25 2.30 -12.99
C SER A 49 -3.20 3.38 -12.71
N GLY A 50 -1.96 3.17 -13.15
CA GLY A 50 -0.88 4.17 -13.11
C GLY A 50 -0.32 4.49 -14.48
N GLU A 51 0.45 5.58 -14.56
CA GLU A 51 1.19 6.01 -15.76
C GLU A 51 2.60 5.41 -15.76
N GLU A 52 3.29 5.46 -14.62
CA GLU A 52 4.66 4.92 -14.47
C GLU A 52 4.62 3.41 -14.20
N LYS A 53 3.73 2.98 -13.29
CA LYS A 53 3.46 1.57 -13.05
C LYS A 53 2.05 1.25 -13.52
N GLU A 54 1.93 0.43 -14.56
CA GLU A 54 0.65 0.09 -15.22
C GLU A 54 -0.48 -0.18 -14.21
N PHE A 55 -0.19 -0.96 -13.17
CA PHE A 55 -1.11 -1.17 -12.05
C PHE A 55 -0.41 -1.10 -10.70
N THR A 56 -1.06 -0.41 -9.75
CA THR A 56 -0.70 -0.41 -8.33
C THR A 56 -1.84 -1.03 -7.53
N THR A 57 -1.56 -2.10 -6.81
CA THR A 57 -2.54 -2.75 -5.93
C THR A 57 -2.19 -2.47 -4.47
N VAL A 58 -3.09 -1.81 -3.75
CA VAL A 58 -2.98 -1.58 -2.30
C VAL A 58 -3.76 -2.65 -1.57
N TRP A 59 -3.08 -3.41 -0.73
CA TRP A 59 -3.66 -4.37 0.19
C TRP A 59 -3.97 -3.69 1.50
N LEU A 60 -5.14 -3.95 2.05
CA LEU A 60 -5.59 -3.48 3.36
C LEU A 60 -5.88 -4.70 4.21
N THR A 61 -5.28 -4.80 5.40
CA THR A 61 -5.49 -5.91 6.33
C THR A 61 -5.98 -5.37 7.66
N LEU A 62 -7.22 -5.69 8.03
CA LEU A 62 -7.80 -5.32 9.31
C LEU A 62 -7.38 -6.33 10.37
N GLY A 63 -6.56 -5.87 11.31
CA GLY A 63 -6.25 -6.59 12.54
C GLY A 63 -7.14 -6.15 13.70
N GLN A 64 -6.85 -6.64 14.91
CA GLN A 64 -7.64 -6.29 16.11
C GLN A 64 -7.50 -4.82 16.55
N ARG A 65 -6.41 -4.13 16.18
CA ARG A 65 -6.10 -2.78 16.68
C ARG A 65 -5.61 -1.81 15.61
N THR A 66 -5.24 -2.33 14.45
CA THR A 66 -4.64 -1.56 13.36
C THR A 66 -5.19 -2.02 12.03
N LEU A 67 -5.31 -1.07 11.10
CA LEU A 67 -5.43 -1.35 9.67
C LEU A 67 -4.03 -1.24 9.06
N ARG A 68 -3.47 -2.38 8.62
CA ARG A 68 -2.21 -2.37 7.86
C ARG A 68 -2.51 -2.14 6.39
N PHE A 69 -1.65 -1.41 5.71
CA PHE A 69 -1.74 -1.19 4.27
C PHE A 69 -0.39 -1.37 3.61
N GLU A 70 -0.37 -2.02 2.45
CA GLU A 70 0.86 -2.27 1.72
C GLU A 70 0.65 -2.35 0.21
N THR A 71 1.71 -2.06 -0.55
CA THR A 71 1.74 -2.29 -1.99
C THR A 71 3.08 -2.85 -2.42
N TYR A 72 3.04 -3.73 -3.42
CA TYR A 72 4.22 -4.25 -4.10
C TYR A 72 4.72 -3.23 -5.12
N VAL A 73 5.98 -2.81 -4.97
CA VAL A 73 6.60 -1.81 -5.84
C VAL A 73 7.30 -2.50 -7.01
N MET A 74 8.29 -3.35 -6.71
CA MET A 74 9.12 -4.04 -7.69
C MET A 74 9.74 -5.31 -7.09
N PRO A 75 10.20 -6.27 -7.92
CA PRO A 75 10.90 -7.45 -7.42
C PRO A 75 12.29 -7.07 -6.90
N ALA A 76 13.02 -8.05 -6.39
CA ALA A 76 14.43 -7.85 -6.03
C ALA A 76 15.21 -7.19 -7.18
N PRO A 77 16.06 -6.20 -6.89
CA PRO A 77 16.95 -5.64 -7.89
C PRO A 77 17.92 -6.71 -8.40
N GLU A 78 18.02 -6.86 -9.72
CA GLU A 78 19.04 -7.69 -10.37
C GLU A 78 20.42 -6.98 -10.36
N GLU A 79 20.41 -5.64 -10.31
CA GLU A 79 21.59 -4.78 -10.40
C GLU A 79 21.57 -3.69 -9.33
N ASN A 80 22.74 -3.20 -8.93
CA ASN A 80 22.90 -2.03 -8.05
C ASN A 80 22.09 -2.06 -6.73
N ALA A 81 21.88 -3.23 -6.14
CA ALA A 81 21.04 -3.41 -4.95
C ALA A 81 21.39 -2.47 -3.78
N GLN A 82 22.69 -2.29 -3.48
CA GLN A 82 23.14 -1.37 -2.43
C GLN A 82 22.69 0.07 -2.70
N GLN A 83 22.87 0.55 -3.94
CA GLN A 83 22.46 1.90 -4.34
C GLN A 83 20.94 2.05 -4.26
N LEU A 84 20.19 1.02 -4.68
CA LEU A 84 18.73 1.02 -4.59
C LEU A 84 18.28 1.10 -3.13
N TYR A 85 18.79 0.25 -2.25
CA TYR A 85 18.39 0.24 -0.84
C TYR A 85 18.78 1.52 -0.09
N GLU A 86 19.96 2.10 -0.38
CA GLU A 86 20.31 3.42 0.14
C GLU A 86 19.30 4.49 -0.32
N ASN A 87 18.89 4.45 -1.61
CA ASN A 87 17.89 5.36 -2.15
C ASN A 87 16.55 5.23 -1.41
N LEU A 88 16.10 3.99 -1.15
CA LEU A 88 14.87 3.72 -0.39
C LEU A 88 14.94 4.26 1.04
N LEU A 89 16.05 3.99 1.75
CA LEU A 89 16.25 4.46 3.13
C LEU A 89 16.24 5.99 3.22
N ARG A 90 16.87 6.69 2.25
CA ARG A 90 16.84 8.15 2.19
C ARG A 90 15.44 8.71 1.92
N ARG A 91 14.61 8.00 1.15
CA ARG A 91 13.22 8.41 0.89
C ARG A 91 12.34 8.23 2.12
N ASN A 92 12.60 7.21 2.94
CA ASN A 92 11.85 6.98 4.18
C ASN A 92 11.92 8.18 5.15
N GLU A 93 12.99 8.99 5.12
CA GLU A 93 13.09 10.21 5.94
C GLU A 93 11.96 11.22 5.66
N LYS A 94 11.46 11.27 4.42
CA LYS A 94 10.44 12.25 3.99
C LYS A 94 9.02 11.67 3.97
N LEU A 95 8.88 10.35 4.04
CA LEU A 95 7.59 9.68 3.99
C LEU A 95 6.95 9.67 5.38
N VAL A 96 5.66 9.99 5.42
CA VAL A 96 4.86 10.02 6.65
C VAL A 96 3.76 8.98 6.56
N GLY A 97 3.70 8.09 7.55
CA GLY A 97 2.69 7.04 7.62
C GLY A 97 2.94 5.84 6.70
N ALA A 98 3.93 5.91 5.81
CA ALA A 98 4.39 4.78 4.99
C ALA A 98 5.93 4.74 4.94
N HIS A 99 6.49 3.57 4.64
CA HIS A 99 7.92 3.36 4.49
C HIS A 99 8.20 2.23 3.49
N PHE A 100 9.30 2.37 2.75
CA PHE A 100 9.85 1.28 1.96
C PHE A 100 10.43 0.21 2.88
N SER A 101 10.19 -1.05 2.51
CA SER A 101 10.70 -2.24 3.20
C SER A 101 11.03 -3.35 2.21
N ILE A 102 11.90 -4.26 2.62
CA ILE A 102 12.23 -5.47 1.86
C ILE A 102 11.31 -6.60 2.36
N GLY A 103 10.62 -7.25 1.43
CA GLY A 103 9.70 -8.36 1.68
C GLY A 103 10.31 -9.71 1.33
N GLN A 104 9.43 -10.69 1.10
CA GLN A 104 9.82 -12.01 0.64
C GLN A 104 10.50 -11.92 -0.74
N GLU A 105 11.48 -12.80 -1.00
CA GLU A 105 12.28 -12.81 -2.23
C GLU A 105 12.95 -11.45 -2.51
N ASP A 106 13.33 -10.74 -1.45
CA ASP A 106 13.95 -9.41 -1.49
C ASP A 106 13.17 -8.34 -2.30
N ALA A 107 11.87 -8.58 -2.53
CA ALA A 107 11.02 -7.65 -3.23
C ALA A 107 10.80 -6.36 -2.42
N VAL A 108 10.62 -5.24 -3.11
CA VAL A 108 10.42 -3.93 -2.49
C VAL A 108 8.94 -3.67 -2.30
N PHE A 109 8.57 -3.37 -1.06
CA PHE A 109 7.22 -2.99 -0.67
C PHE A 109 7.19 -1.58 -0.09
N LEU A 110 6.05 -0.91 -0.23
CA LEU A 110 5.72 0.31 0.50
C LEU A 110 4.59 -0.02 1.48
N ARG A 111 4.83 0.20 2.78
CA ARG A 111 3.97 -0.29 3.87
C ARG A 111 3.67 0.79 4.89
N GLY A 112 2.53 0.68 5.55
CA GLY A 112 2.17 1.47 6.71
C GLY A 112 1.08 0.83 7.54
N GLU A 113 0.77 1.44 8.66
CA GLU A 113 -0.31 1.01 9.53
C GLU A 113 -0.99 2.20 10.21
N LEU A 114 -2.29 2.04 10.45
CA LEU A 114 -3.11 3.04 11.10
C LEU A 114 -3.82 2.41 12.31
N PRO A 115 -3.70 2.99 13.51
CA PRO A 115 -4.51 2.58 14.65
C PRO A 115 -6.01 2.76 14.39
N LEU A 116 -6.84 1.79 14.77
CA LEU A 116 -8.28 1.82 14.48
C LEU A 116 -9.03 2.96 15.19
N ASN A 117 -8.47 3.52 16.26
CA ASN A 117 -9.07 4.66 16.97
C ASN A 117 -8.95 5.99 16.20
N VAL A 118 -8.07 6.06 15.20
CA VAL A 118 -7.92 7.24 14.32
C VAL A 118 -8.39 6.95 12.88
N LEU A 119 -8.87 5.72 12.62
CA LEU A 119 -9.37 5.32 11.31
C LEU A 119 -10.61 6.14 10.93
N SER A 120 -10.55 6.74 9.75
CA SER A 120 -11.66 7.45 9.11
C SER A 120 -11.58 7.28 7.60
N GLU A 121 -12.65 7.65 6.89
CA GLU A 121 -12.67 7.67 5.42
C GLU A 121 -11.52 8.50 4.84
N GLN A 122 -11.25 9.67 5.44
CA GLN A 122 -10.17 10.57 5.01
C GLN A 122 -8.79 9.95 5.23
N GLU A 123 -8.59 9.27 6.36
CA GLU A 123 -7.31 8.62 6.66
C GLU A 123 -7.07 7.39 5.77
N LEU A 124 -8.13 6.66 5.42
CA LEU A 124 -8.06 5.56 4.46
C LEU A 124 -7.69 6.07 3.05
N ASP A 125 -8.39 7.11 2.58
CA ASP A 125 -8.10 7.75 1.29
C ASP A 125 -6.66 8.28 1.26
N ARG A 126 -6.22 8.96 2.33
CA ARG A 126 -4.86 9.44 2.49
C ARG A 126 -3.83 8.32 2.41
N ALA A 127 -4.08 7.17 3.05
CA ALA A 127 -3.18 6.02 2.99
C ALA A 127 -3.06 5.45 1.57
N ILE A 128 -4.19 5.21 0.89
CA ILE A 128 -4.22 4.68 -0.48
C ILE A 128 -3.54 5.65 -1.44
N GLY A 129 -3.90 6.94 -1.37
CA GLY A 129 -3.33 7.99 -2.21
C GLY A 129 -1.82 8.17 -1.99
N THR A 130 -1.36 8.11 -0.74
CA THR A 130 0.09 8.18 -0.42
C THR A 130 0.84 7.02 -1.06
N LEU A 131 0.32 5.79 -0.96
CA LEU A 131 0.96 4.62 -1.57
C LEU A 131 1.01 4.75 -3.08
N TYR A 132 -0.13 5.07 -3.70
CA TYR A 132 -0.22 5.25 -5.15
C TYR A 132 0.76 6.31 -5.66
N GLN A 133 0.69 7.52 -5.09
CA GLN A 133 1.52 8.64 -5.54
C GLN A 133 3.01 8.37 -5.33
N THR A 134 3.37 7.73 -4.22
CA THR A 134 4.78 7.37 -3.95
C THR A 134 5.28 6.34 -4.96
N VAL A 135 4.46 5.34 -5.32
CA VAL A 135 4.83 4.38 -6.36
C VAL A 135 5.02 5.10 -7.70
N GLU A 136 4.05 5.90 -8.15
CA GLU A 136 4.15 6.63 -9.41
C GLU A 136 5.40 7.51 -9.48
N GLN A 137 5.70 8.27 -8.42
CA GLN A 137 6.86 9.17 -8.41
C GLN A 137 8.21 8.46 -8.38
N THR A 138 8.27 7.21 -7.91
CA THR A 138 9.54 6.53 -7.64
C THR A 138 9.82 5.36 -8.58
N PHE A 139 8.79 4.73 -9.13
CA PHE A 139 8.88 3.47 -9.85
C PHE A 139 9.91 3.51 -11.00
N GLY A 140 9.79 4.46 -11.93
CA GLY A 140 10.72 4.57 -13.04
C GLY A 140 12.19 4.78 -12.61
N SER A 141 12.43 5.55 -11.54
CA SER A 141 13.77 5.73 -10.98
C SER A 141 14.31 4.44 -10.35
N LEU A 142 13.48 3.69 -9.64
CA LEU A 142 13.91 2.45 -8.97
C LEU A 142 14.19 1.34 -9.98
N ILE A 143 13.34 1.20 -10.99
CA ILE A 143 13.52 0.22 -12.07
C ILE A 143 14.80 0.50 -12.87
N ARG A 144 15.12 1.77 -13.17
CA ARG A 144 16.39 2.14 -13.84
C ARG A 144 17.63 1.80 -13.02
N ILE A 145 17.54 1.82 -11.68
CA ILE A 145 18.66 1.42 -10.81
C ILE A 145 18.75 -0.11 -10.75
N GLY A 146 17.63 -0.77 -10.45
CA GLY A 146 17.55 -2.20 -10.16
C GLY A 146 17.64 -3.14 -11.38
N PHE A 147 17.39 -2.62 -12.58
CA PHE A 147 17.40 -3.36 -13.85
C PHE A 147 18.07 -2.53 -14.95
N ALA A 148 19.19 -1.89 -14.63
CA ALA A 148 19.87 -0.92 -15.49
C ALA A 148 20.12 -1.44 -16.92
N SER A 149 20.50 -2.71 -17.07
CA SER A 149 20.74 -3.37 -18.36
C SER A 149 19.53 -3.37 -19.31
N ARG A 150 18.30 -3.24 -18.78
CA ARG A 150 17.06 -3.17 -19.59
C ARG A 150 16.84 -1.81 -20.25
N PHE A 151 17.65 -0.80 -19.91
CA PHE A 151 17.55 0.58 -20.39
C PHE A 151 18.78 1.04 -21.18
N VAL A 152 19.71 0.14 -21.48
CA VAL A 152 20.86 0.43 -22.32
C VAL A 152 20.49 0.12 -23.76
N GLU A 153 20.39 1.15 -24.60
CA GLU A 153 20.50 1.03 -26.07
C GLU A 153 21.98 0.95 -26.49
#